data_AF-A0A351Y3F0-F1
#
_entry.id   AF-A0A351Y3F0-F1
#
_cell.length_a   1.000
_cell.length_b   1.000
_cell.length_c   1.000
_cell.angle_alpha   90.00
_cell.angle_beta   90.00
_cell.angle_gamma   90.00
#
_symmetry.space_group_name_H-M   'P 1'
#
loop_
_entity.id
_entity.type
_entity.pdbx_description
1 polymer ?
#
loop_
_entity_poly.entity_id
_entity_poly.type
_entity_poly.pdbx_seq_one_letter_code
_entity_poly.pdbx_strand_id
1 'polypeptide(L)' 'MTTDQIVKNIVEKELHFHFAKSGGHGGQNVNKRETKAELYFNIHDSQSLTPKQKLRLIRLAGSRVHHEE' A
#
# COMPACT_ATOMS: atom_id res chain seq x y z
N MET A 1 16.20 -9.52 13.34
CA MET A 1 14.72 -9.57 13.44
C MET A 1 14.23 -10.78 12.67
N THR A 2 13.27 -11.52 13.21
CA THR A 2 12.57 -12.60 12.50
C THR A 2 11.64 -12.03 11.43
N THR A 3 11.38 -12.81 10.38
CA THR A 3 10.47 -12.41 9.29
C THR A 3 9.09 -12.02 9.81
N ASP A 4 8.57 -12.75 10.79
CA ASP A 4 7.30 -12.48 11.45
C ASP A 4 7.25 -11.07 12.06
N GLN A 5 8.32 -10.67 12.76
CA GLN A 5 8.42 -9.35 13.37
C GLN A 5 8.48 -8.22 12.33
N ILE A 6 9.12 -8.47 11.18
CA ILE A 6 9.19 -7.50 10.08
C ILE A 6 7.79 -7.30 9.48
N VAL A 7 7.08 -8.39 9.20
CA VAL A 7 5.71 -8.34 8.65
C VAL A 7 4.80 -7.60 9.62
N LYS A 8 4.86 -7.93 10.91
CA LYS A 8 4.06 -7.28 11.94
C LYS A 8 4.29 -5.77 11.99
N ASN A 9 5.54 -5.34 12.05
CA ASN A 9 5.88 -3.91 12.10
C ASN A 9 5.37 -3.15 10.88
N ILE A 10 5.54 -3.74 9.68
CA ILE A 10 5.07 -3.13 8.44
C ILE A 10 3.55 -2.96 8.48
N VAL A 11 2.83 -4.03 8.84
CA VAL A 11 1.36 -4.03 8.88
C VAL A 11 0.81 -3.02 9.89
N GLU A 12 1.44 -2.89 11.05
CA GLU A 12 0.95 -2.03 12.13
C GLU A 12 1.32 -0.55 11.96
N LYS A 13 2.42 -0.22 11.27
CA LYS A 13 2.97 1.15 11.30
C LYS A 13 3.28 1.77 9.94
N GLU A 14 3.41 0.97 8.89
CA GLU A 14 3.96 1.44 7.61
C GLU A 14 2.95 1.31 6.46
N LEU A 15 1.81 0.66 6.70
CA LEU A 15 0.71 0.54 5.75
C LEU A 15 -0.25 1.73 5.85
N HIS A 16 -0.51 2.35 4.71
CA HIS A 16 -1.47 3.43 4.58
C HIS A 16 -2.69 2.97 3.78
N PHE A 17 -3.88 3.10 4.37
CA PHE A 17 -5.12 2.73 3.72
C PHE A 17 -5.87 4.00 3.29
N HIS A 18 -6.23 4.06 2.00
CA HIS A 18 -7.09 5.10 1.46
C HIS A 18 -8.42 4.50 1.03
N PHE A 19 -9.50 5.00 1.59
CA PHE A 19 -10.86 4.58 1.25
C PHE A 19 -11.51 5.69 0.45
N ALA A 20 -11.77 5.43 -0.84
CA ALA A 20 -12.36 6.42 -1.74
C ALA A 20 -13.79 6.04 -2.10
N LYS A 21 -14.67 7.04 -2.10
CA LYS A 21 -15.98 6.93 -2.74
C LYS A 21 -15.75 6.94 -4.25
N SER A 22 -16.29 5.95 -4.95
CA SER A 22 -16.21 5.89 -6.42
C SER A 22 -17.12 6.98 -7.01
N GLY A 23 -16.62 8.21 -7.04
CA GLY A 23 -17.26 9.38 -7.63
C GLY A 23 -17.14 9.34 -9.15
N GLY A 24 -18.02 8.57 -9.80
CA GLY A 24 -18.29 8.75 -11.22
C GLY A 24 -19.21 9.95 -11.43
N HIS A 25 -18.89 10.82 -12.38
CA HIS A 25 -19.78 11.88 -12.85
C HIS A 25 -20.90 11.24 -13.68
N GLY A 26 -22.03 10.89 -13.05
CA GLY A 26 -23.14 10.26 -13.75
C GLY A 26 -24.29 9.96 -12.81
N GLY A 27 -25.36 10.76 -12.92
CA GLY A 27 -26.59 10.57 -12.16
C GLY A 27 -27.18 9.19 -12.38
N GLN A 28 -27.13 8.35 -11.36
CA GLN A 28 -28.12 7.30 -11.11
C GLN A 28 -28.04 6.89 -9.65
N ASN A 29 -29.19 6.99 -8.96
CA ASN A 29 -29.38 6.65 -7.55
C ASN A 29 -29.06 5.18 -7.30
N VAL A 30 -27.83 4.88 -6.87
CA VAL A 30 -27.47 3.58 -6.30
C VAL A 30 -26.91 3.84 -4.91
N ASN A 31 -27.57 3.31 -3.89
CA ASN A 31 -27.11 3.32 -2.49
C ASN A 31 -25.73 2.63 -2.40
N LYS A 32 -24.66 3.36 -2.66
CA LYS A 32 -23.33 2.80 -2.89
C LYS A 32 -22.53 2.82 -1.59
N ARG A 33 -22.54 1.70 -0.87
CA ARG A 33 -21.56 1.42 0.18
C ARG A 33 -20.14 1.59 -0.41
N GLU A 34 -19.29 2.28 0.33
CA GLU A 34 -17.91 2.63 -0.04
C GLU A 34 -17.12 1.35 -0.38
N THR A 35 -16.81 1.11 -1.66
CA THR A 35 -16.39 -0.21 -2.17
C THR A 35 -14.94 -0.26 -2.69
N LYS A 36 -14.18 0.84 -2.63
CA LYS A 36 -12.77 0.87 -3.06
C LYS A 36 -11.87 1.19 -1.87
N ALA A 37 -10.98 0.26 -1.56
CA ALA A 37 -9.89 0.42 -0.60
C ALA A 37 -8.56 0.31 -1.35
N GLU A 38 -7.71 1.31 -1.21
CA GLU A 38 -6.37 1.38 -1.78
C GLU A 38 -5.36 1.27 -0.64
N LEU A 39 -4.32 0.48 -0.85
CA LEU A 39 -3.25 0.25 0.12
C LEU A 39 -1.94 0.78 -0.45
N TYR A 40 -1.30 1.66 0.29
CA TYR A 40 0.00 2.23 -0.03
C TYR A 40 1.02 1.76 1.00
N PHE A 41 2.19 1.35 0.51
CA PHE A 41 3.32 0.95 1.34
C PHE A 41 4.59 1.60 0.81
N ASN A 42 5.24 2.43 1.62
CA ASN A 42 6.48 3.09 1.23
C ASN A 42 7.69 2.19 1.52
N ILE A 43 8.16 1.49 0.49
CA ILE A 43 9.32 0.59 0.59
C ILE A 43 10.61 1.36 0.90
N HIS A 44 10.74 2.59 0.41
CA HIS A 44 11.95 3.40 0.55
C HIS A 44 12.13 3.91 1.99
N ASP A 45 11.05 4.42 2.59
CA ASP A 45 11.07 4.96 3.95
C ASP A 45 11.05 3.86 5.03
N SER A 46 10.68 2.63 4.67
CA SER A 46 10.54 1.53 5.63
C SER A 46 11.80 1.30 6.49
N GLN A 47 11.64 1.41 7.81
CA GLN A 47 12.72 1.17 8.77
C GLN A 47 12.89 -0.32 9.12
N SER A 48 11.84 -1.12 8.89
CA SER A 48 11.83 -2.56 9.16
C SER A 48 12.59 -3.37 8.10
N LEU A 49 12.84 -2.79 6.93
CA LEU A 49 13.48 -3.45 5.79
C LEU A 49 14.96 -3.07 5.64
N THR A 50 15.81 -4.07 5.47
CA THR A 50 17.22 -3.85 5.09
C THR A 50 17.34 -3.41 3.62
N PRO A 51 18.44 -2.73 3.22
CA PRO A 51 18.64 -2.31 1.83
C PRO A 51 18.51 -3.44 0.80
N LYS A 52 18.99 -4.65 1.14
CA LYS A 52 18.85 -5.83 0.28
C LYS A 52 17.39 -6.28 0.14
N GLN A 53 16.60 -6.22 1.21
CA GLN A 53 15.18 -6.56 1.18
C GLN A 53 14.36 -5.52 0.40
N LYS A 54 14.67 -4.23 0.54
CA LYS A 54 14.06 -3.15 -0.25
C LYS A 54 14.26 -3.37 -1.74
N LEU A 55 15.50 -3.60 -2.19
CA LEU A 55 15.81 -3.88 -3.60
C LEU A 55 15.08 -5.13 -4.11
N ARG A 56 14.99 -6.18 -3.30
CA ARG A 56 14.26 -7.39 -3.66
C ARG A 56 12.76 -7.12 -3.81
N LEU A 57 12.16 -6.36 -2.90
CA LEU A 57 10.74 -6.01 -2.96
C LEU A 57 10.42 -5.12 -4.16
N ILE A 58 11.24 -4.12 -4.44
CA ILE A 58 11.09 -3.28 -5.63
C ILE A 58 11.15 -4.13 -6.90
N ARG A 59 12.12 -5.05 -6.97
CA ARG A 59 12.24 -5.98 -8.11
C ARG A 59 11.04 -6.93 -8.23
N LEU A 60 10.46 -7.39 -7.12
CA LEU A 60 9.29 -8.26 -7.11
C LEU A 60 7.99 -7.52 -7.46
N ALA A 61 7.83 -6.30 -6.96
CA ALA A 61 6.67 -5.46 -7.19
C ALA A 61 6.61 -4.92 -8.63
N GLY A 62 7.77 -4.77 -9.29
CA GLY A 62 7.86 -4.47 -10.72
C GLY A 62 7.06 -3.21 -11.09
N SER A 63 6.08 -3.35 -11.98
CA SER A 63 5.25 -2.25 -12.47
C SER A 63 4.19 -1.73 -11.49
N ARG A 64 4.07 -2.35 -10.30
CA ARG A 64 3.14 -1.92 -9.24
C ARG A 64 3.75 -0.92 -8.26
N VAL A 65 5.05 -0.64 -8.39
CA VAL A 65 5.71 0.41 -7.61
C VAL A 65 5.41 1.74 -8.26
N HIS A 66 4.62 2.57 -7.60
CA HIS A 66 4.45 3.97 -7.96
C HIS A 66 5.64 4.73 -7.39
N HIS A 67 6.43 5.36 -8.27
CA HIS A 67 7.53 6.23 -7.88
C HIS A 67 6.95 7.64 -7.80
N GLU A 68 6.51 8.06 -6.61
CA GLU A 68 6.27 9.47 -6.34
C GLU A 68 7.61 10.07 -5.87
N GLU A 69 8.11 11.07 -6.62
CA GLU A 69 9.36 11.79 -6.36
C GLU A 69 9.30 12.67 -5.10
#